data_AF-A0A9D1HC84-F1
#
_entry.id   AF-A0A9D1HC84-F1
#
_cell.length_a   1.000
_cell.length_b   1.000
_cell.length_c   1.000
_cell.angle_alpha   90.00
_cell.angle_beta   90.00
_cell.angle_gamma   90.00
#
_symmetry.space_group_name_H-M   'P 1'
#
loop_
_entity.id
_entity.type
_entity.pdbx_description
1 polymer ?
#
loop_
_entity_poly.entity_id
_entity_poly.type
_entity_poly.pdbx_seq_one_letter_code
_entity_poly.pdbx_strand_id
1 'polypeptide(L)'
;MDKNVKKIYETMSGLFKIIHKLQDENLKNSDFADLSRTEIHAVTAIGIGRPKTMTHVANILEIKVSTLTSTVNKLVKKGYVERLRDDKDRRIVKVALTDKGEQAAREYEQFMERIVKGAVSQVPFDKLQYFVSAIDNINQYFMAKSSMVYVKTSPFELKPIKLGPHELPVPIVQAGMSICIAGAGLASSVAAEGGLGLIGTTDIGYRRPDYEKDRLTANIEGVREAVSEAKRRRDEAGGGGLIGVTVMWSNPNAPAYVDAAVKSGAQVIVTSGSIPRDLPKYCGDKKVALVPTVSSKRAASAIIRTWSQKYNRMPDGFILQGPFAAGLLGFREDQLDRAEQEWHRIIADIKSELSKFENCPLIVGGGIFTKEDAETAYKYGADGFLMGTRFVLTEECDAPDEYKKRYLNCERNDVTIIRSPMKTSVRAMKNSFTDRVAEGKCEDYDIFEAVKRSVEGDYDGGLMFCSEQAESIGRIDTVKDVFREFET
;
A
#
# COMPACT_ATOMS: atom_id res chain seq x y z
N MET A 1 -22.56 4.45 -38.88
CA MET A 1 -21.42 4.48 -37.95
C MET A 1 -20.33 5.33 -38.59
N ASP A 2 -19.80 6.32 -37.87
CA ASP A 2 -18.70 7.18 -38.33
C ASP A 2 -17.54 6.34 -38.90
N LYS A 3 -16.92 6.79 -39.99
CA LYS A 3 -15.88 6.03 -40.72
C LYS A 3 -14.67 5.71 -39.83
N ASN A 4 -14.30 6.64 -38.94
CA ASN A 4 -13.21 6.44 -37.99
C ASN A 4 -13.62 5.49 -36.88
N VAL A 5 -14.84 5.61 -36.34
CA VAL A 5 -15.37 4.67 -35.34
C VAL A 5 -15.42 3.25 -35.88
N LYS A 6 -15.86 3.07 -37.14
CA LYS A 6 -15.84 1.76 -37.81
C LYS A 6 -14.43 1.20 -37.91
N LYS A 7 -13.47 2.02 -38.34
CA LYS A 7 -12.08 1.59 -38.47
C LYS A 7 -11.46 1.21 -37.13
N ILE A 8 -11.71 1.98 -36.07
CA ILE A 8 -11.24 1.67 -34.71
C ILE A 8 -11.83 0.34 -34.24
N TYR A 9 -13.13 0.13 -34.38
CA TYR A 9 -13.80 -1.11 -33.99
C TYR A 9 -13.21 -2.33 -34.70
N GLU A 10 -13.06 -2.26 -36.03
CA GLU A 10 -12.47 -3.34 -36.83
C GLU A 10 -11.00 -3.61 -36.42
N THR A 11 -10.24 -2.55 -36.16
CA THR A 11 -8.83 -2.65 -35.76
C THR A 11 -8.70 -3.29 -34.38
N MET A 12 -9.49 -2.86 -33.39
CA MET A 12 -9.48 -3.46 -32.05
C MET A 12 -9.90 -4.93 -32.08
N SER A 13 -10.96 -5.26 -32.81
CA SER A 13 -11.41 -6.66 -32.94
C SER A 13 -10.36 -7.54 -33.64
N GLY A 14 -9.69 -7.02 -34.68
CA GLY A 14 -8.59 -7.71 -35.35
C GLY A 14 -7.38 -7.92 -34.45
N LEU A 15 -7.02 -6.90 -33.65
CA LEU A 15 -5.89 -6.93 -32.74
C LEU A 15 -6.02 -8.04 -31.70
N PHE A 16 -7.18 -8.20 -31.06
CA PHE A 16 -7.41 -9.31 -30.12
C PHE A 16 -7.20 -10.68 -30.78
N LYS A 17 -7.68 -10.87 -32.01
CA LYS A 17 -7.50 -12.13 -32.75
C LYS A 17 -6.04 -12.41 -33.07
N ILE A 18 -5.28 -11.38 -33.44
CA ILE A 18 -3.85 -11.51 -33.76
C ILE A 18 -3.05 -11.85 -32.51
N ILE A 19 -3.29 -11.14 -31.39
CA ILE A 19 -2.63 -11.42 -30.11
C ILE A 19 -2.91 -12.86 -29.67
N HIS A 20 -4.17 -13.30 -29.77
CA HIS A 20 -4.54 -14.68 -29.48
C HIS A 20 -3.79 -15.70 -30.34
N LYS A 21 -3.60 -15.41 -31.63
CA LYS A 21 -2.83 -16.28 -32.54
C LYS A 21 -1.36 -16.32 -32.17
N LEU A 22 -0.75 -15.18 -31.87
CA LEU A 22 0.65 -15.10 -31.43
C LEU A 22 0.88 -15.86 -30.13
N GLN A 23 -0.06 -15.76 -29.17
CA GLN A 23 0.00 -16.51 -27.91
C GLN A 23 -0.03 -18.03 -28.16
N ASP A 24 -0.90 -18.51 -29.06
CA ASP A 24 -0.96 -19.93 -29.41
C ASP A 24 0.32 -20.41 -30.13
N GLU A 25 0.86 -19.60 -31.05
CA GLU A 25 2.10 -19.93 -31.76
C GLU A 25 3.30 -19.94 -30.82
N ASN A 26 3.40 -19.00 -29.88
CA ASN A 26 4.45 -18.98 -28.87
C ASN A 26 4.42 -20.22 -27.99
N LEU A 27 3.24 -20.60 -27.47
CA LEU A 27 3.10 -21.80 -26.65
C LEU A 27 3.54 -23.05 -27.42
N LYS A 28 3.09 -23.22 -28.67
CA LYS A 28 3.46 -24.37 -29.52
C LYS A 28 4.97 -24.47 -29.76
N ASN A 29 5.68 -23.35 -29.77
CA ASN A 29 7.12 -23.29 -30.04
C ASN A 29 7.97 -23.18 -28.76
N SER A 30 7.33 -23.23 -27.58
CA SER A 30 7.99 -23.18 -26.27
C SER A 30 8.20 -24.58 -25.69
N ASP A 31 9.02 -24.68 -24.64
CA ASP A 31 9.17 -25.90 -23.84
C ASP A 31 7.86 -26.29 -23.10
N PHE A 32 6.85 -25.42 -23.13
CA PHE A 32 5.55 -25.58 -22.47
C PHE A 32 4.40 -25.79 -23.47
N ALA A 33 4.69 -26.39 -24.63
CA ALA A 33 3.71 -26.68 -25.69
C ALA A 33 2.54 -27.58 -25.26
N ASP A 34 2.64 -28.25 -24.12
CA ASP A 34 1.54 -29.01 -23.53
C ASP A 34 0.50 -28.12 -22.82
N LEU A 35 0.78 -26.82 -22.60
CA LEU A 35 -0.17 -25.84 -22.08
C LEU A 35 -1.05 -25.24 -23.17
N SER A 36 -2.35 -25.15 -22.89
CA SER A 36 -3.27 -24.31 -23.64
C SER A 36 -3.19 -22.86 -23.17
N ARG A 37 -3.72 -21.94 -24.00
CA ARG A 37 -3.78 -20.51 -23.66
C ARG A 37 -4.48 -20.23 -22.33
N THR A 38 -5.61 -20.89 -22.08
CA THR A 38 -6.34 -20.75 -20.81
C THR A 38 -5.53 -21.26 -19.62
N GLU A 39 -4.72 -22.31 -19.82
CA GLU A 39 -3.88 -22.87 -18.77
C GLU A 39 -2.69 -21.97 -18.47
N ILE A 40 -2.01 -21.37 -19.46
CA ILE A 40 -0.92 -20.43 -19.20
C ILE A 40 -1.44 -19.12 -18.58
N HIS A 41 -2.64 -18.66 -18.94
CA HIS A 41 -3.29 -17.54 -18.25
C HIS A 41 -3.59 -17.88 -16.80
N ALA A 42 -4.02 -19.10 -16.50
CA ALA A 42 -4.19 -19.53 -15.11
C ALA A 42 -2.85 -19.66 -14.36
N VAL A 43 -1.79 -20.15 -15.00
CA VAL A 43 -0.44 -20.19 -14.41
C VAL A 43 0.05 -18.78 -14.07
N THR A 44 -0.05 -17.83 -14.99
CA THR A 44 0.33 -16.43 -14.75
C THR A 44 -0.57 -15.73 -13.74
N ALA A 45 -1.87 -16.03 -13.71
CA ALA A 45 -2.78 -15.52 -12.69
C ALA A 45 -2.49 -16.07 -11.28
N ILE A 46 -2.10 -17.34 -11.16
CA ILE A 46 -1.54 -17.88 -9.90
C ILE A 46 -0.26 -17.12 -9.58
N GLY A 47 0.60 -16.91 -10.55
CA GLY A 47 1.80 -16.07 -10.44
C GLY A 47 2.85 -16.66 -9.50
N ILE A 48 4.05 -16.09 -9.58
CA ILE A 48 5.19 -16.49 -8.76
C ILE A 48 5.01 -15.92 -7.35
N GLY A 49 5.39 -16.70 -6.33
CA GLY A 49 5.29 -16.30 -4.93
C GLY A 49 4.19 -17.03 -4.16
N ARG A 50 3.41 -16.30 -3.35
CA ARG A 50 2.54 -16.92 -2.34
C ARG A 50 1.40 -17.75 -2.93
N PRO A 51 1.02 -18.88 -2.30
CA PRO A 51 -0.16 -19.65 -2.68
C PRO A 51 -1.44 -18.79 -2.65
N LYS A 52 -2.23 -18.85 -3.72
CA LYS A 52 -3.48 -18.08 -3.88
C LYS A 52 -4.71 -18.95 -3.71
N THR A 53 -5.82 -18.38 -3.26
CA THR A 53 -7.09 -19.13 -3.23
C THR A 53 -7.66 -19.34 -4.64
N MET A 54 -8.47 -20.39 -4.84
CA MET A 54 -9.19 -20.59 -6.11
C MET A 54 -10.09 -19.39 -6.47
N THR A 55 -10.68 -18.74 -5.47
CA THR A 55 -11.48 -17.53 -5.67
C THR A 55 -10.64 -16.38 -6.20
N HIS A 56 -9.44 -16.18 -5.66
CA HIS A 56 -8.51 -15.14 -6.12
C HIS A 56 -8.16 -15.31 -7.59
N VAL A 57 -7.64 -16.48 -7.95
CA VAL A 57 -7.21 -16.76 -9.33
C VAL A 57 -8.38 -16.65 -10.31
N ALA A 58 -9.59 -17.06 -9.90
CA ALA A 58 -10.77 -16.94 -10.75
C ALA A 58 -11.18 -15.49 -10.99
N ASN A 59 -11.03 -14.64 -9.97
CA ASN A 59 -11.29 -13.21 -10.08
C ASN A 59 -10.25 -12.51 -10.95
N ILE A 60 -8.95 -12.85 -10.85
CA ILE A 60 -7.90 -12.31 -11.74
C ILE A 60 -8.24 -12.59 -13.20
N LEU A 61 -8.77 -13.78 -13.49
CA LEU A 61 -9.14 -14.21 -14.83
C LEU A 61 -10.55 -13.76 -15.25
N GLU A 62 -11.30 -13.09 -14.37
CA GLU A 62 -12.71 -12.71 -14.57
C GLU A 62 -13.62 -13.88 -14.97
N ILE A 63 -13.38 -15.07 -14.41
CA ILE A 63 -14.17 -16.28 -14.65
C ILE A 63 -14.81 -16.82 -13.38
N LYS A 64 -15.78 -17.72 -13.53
CA LYS A 64 -16.37 -18.43 -12.39
C LYS A 64 -15.35 -19.42 -11.79
N VAL A 65 -15.33 -19.56 -10.47
CA VAL A 65 -14.49 -20.54 -9.75
C VAL A 65 -14.70 -21.98 -10.27
N SER A 66 -15.93 -22.32 -10.66
CA SER A 66 -16.25 -23.62 -11.27
C SER A 66 -15.52 -23.84 -12.59
N THR A 67 -15.33 -22.79 -13.39
CA THR A 67 -14.57 -22.83 -14.65
C THR A 67 -13.09 -23.02 -14.37
N LEU A 68 -12.52 -22.22 -13.46
CA LEU A 68 -11.13 -22.33 -13.06
C LEU A 68 -10.77 -23.72 -12.50
N THR A 69 -11.68 -24.34 -11.74
CA THR A 69 -11.44 -25.65 -11.13
C THR A 69 -11.02 -26.70 -12.17
N SER A 70 -11.63 -26.68 -13.35
CA SER A 70 -11.28 -27.60 -14.43
C SER A 70 -9.88 -27.35 -14.99
N THR A 71 -9.48 -26.09 -15.15
CA THR A 71 -8.15 -25.68 -15.61
C THR A 71 -7.07 -26.05 -14.58
N VAL A 72 -7.30 -25.73 -13.32
CA VAL A 72 -6.35 -26.06 -12.23
C VAL A 72 -6.16 -27.57 -12.10
N ASN A 73 -7.22 -28.37 -12.23
CA ASN A 73 -7.07 -29.83 -12.20
C ASN A 73 -6.15 -30.36 -13.31
N LYS A 74 -6.22 -29.78 -14.52
CA LYS A 74 -5.32 -30.12 -15.61
C LYS A 74 -3.88 -29.68 -15.32
N LEU A 75 -3.71 -28.45 -14.82
CA LEU A 75 -2.40 -27.91 -14.45
C LEU A 75 -1.71 -28.73 -13.35
N VAL A 76 -2.46 -29.19 -12.35
CA VAL A 76 -1.96 -30.11 -11.32
C VAL A 76 -1.52 -31.43 -11.93
N LYS A 77 -2.34 -32.02 -12.81
CA LYS A 77 -1.99 -33.27 -13.51
C LYS A 77 -0.74 -33.12 -14.40
N LYS A 78 -0.54 -31.94 -14.99
CA LYS A 78 0.62 -31.60 -15.82
C LYS A 78 1.87 -31.17 -15.02
N GLY A 79 1.74 -31.07 -13.69
CA GLY A 79 2.84 -30.74 -12.78
C GLY A 79 3.23 -29.26 -12.72
N TYR A 80 2.37 -28.34 -13.18
CA TYR A 80 2.63 -26.89 -13.15
C TYR A 80 2.10 -26.21 -11.88
N VAL A 81 1.10 -26.82 -11.24
CA VAL A 81 0.41 -26.26 -10.08
C VAL A 81 0.31 -27.33 -9.01
N GLU A 82 0.47 -26.93 -7.76
CA GLU A 82 0.15 -27.78 -6.62
C GLU A 82 -1.00 -27.19 -5.82
N ARG A 83 -1.75 -28.07 -5.14
CA ARG A 83 -2.84 -27.68 -4.25
C ARG A 83 -2.35 -27.81 -2.82
N LEU A 84 -2.42 -26.70 -2.10
CA LEU A 84 -2.13 -26.64 -0.68
C LEU A 84 -3.46 -26.57 0.06
N ARG A 85 -3.66 -27.46 1.03
CA ARG A 85 -4.81 -27.39 1.92
C ARG A 85 -4.46 -26.50 3.08
N ASP A 86 -5.37 -25.61 3.44
CA ASP A 86 -5.18 -24.78 4.62
C ASP A 86 -5.22 -25.66 5.89
N ASP A 87 -4.22 -25.51 6.75
CA ASP A 87 -4.05 -26.34 7.95
C ASP A 87 -5.13 -26.10 9.01
N LYS A 88 -5.81 -24.95 8.97
CA LYS A 88 -6.81 -24.54 9.96
C LYS A 88 -8.25 -24.68 9.45
N ASP A 89 -8.48 -24.49 8.15
CA ASP A 89 -9.75 -24.82 7.51
C ASP A 89 -9.52 -25.65 6.24
N ARG A 90 -9.56 -26.98 6.39
CA ARG A 90 -9.36 -27.94 5.29
C ARG A 90 -10.34 -27.76 4.11
N ARG A 91 -11.36 -26.91 4.23
CA ARG A 91 -12.29 -26.54 3.14
C ARG A 91 -11.71 -25.48 2.21
N ILE A 92 -10.69 -24.73 2.64
CA ILE A 92 -10.00 -23.73 1.82
C ILE A 92 -8.87 -24.42 1.06
N VAL A 93 -8.95 -24.37 -0.28
CA VAL A 93 -7.91 -24.89 -1.17
C VAL A 93 -7.16 -23.70 -1.76
N LYS A 94 -5.86 -23.64 -1.47
CA LYS A 94 -4.91 -22.73 -2.10
C LYS A 94 -4.19 -23.46 -3.24
N VAL A 95 -3.69 -22.70 -4.20
CA VAL A 95 -2.91 -23.16 -5.34
C VAL A 95 -1.61 -22.37 -5.42
N ALA A 96 -0.52 -23.05 -5.69
CA ALA A 96 0.80 -22.46 -5.90
C ALA A 96 1.41 -23.01 -7.19
N LEU A 97 2.35 -22.27 -7.78
CA LEU A 97 3.14 -22.78 -8.89
C LEU A 97 4.22 -23.72 -8.36
N THR A 98 4.48 -24.79 -9.08
CA THR A 98 5.71 -25.58 -8.91
C THR A 98 6.86 -24.86 -9.62
N ASP A 99 8.11 -25.30 -9.46
CA ASP A 99 9.26 -24.75 -10.21
C ASP A 99 9.00 -24.71 -11.72
N LYS A 100 8.37 -25.78 -12.25
CA LYS A 100 7.94 -25.87 -13.65
C LYS A 100 6.87 -24.83 -14.00
N GLY A 101 5.92 -24.62 -13.10
CA GLY A 101 4.91 -23.56 -13.18
C GLY A 101 5.51 -22.16 -13.25
N GLU A 102 6.45 -21.88 -12.36
CA GLU A 102 7.11 -20.58 -12.31
C GLU A 102 7.94 -20.30 -13.56
N GLN A 103 8.68 -21.29 -14.06
CA GLN A 103 9.45 -21.13 -15.30
C GLN A 103 8.53 -20.81 -16.49
N ALA A 104 7.38 -21.50 -16.59
CA ALA A 104 6.37 -21.22 -17.60
C ALA A 104 5.79 -19.81 -17.47
N ALA A 105 5.51 -19.35 -16.25
CA ALA A 105 5.03 -17.99 -15.99
C ALA A 105 6.07 -16.94 -16.44
N ARG A 106 7.33 -17.10 -16.03
CA ARG A 106 8.43 -16.17 -16.38
C ARG A 106 8.63 -16.05 -17.89
N GLU A 107 8.68 -17.18 -18.60
CA GLU A 107 8.88 -17.17 -20.05
C GLU A 107 7.70 -16.51 -20.77
N TYR A 108 6.47 -16.76 -20.31
CA TYR A 108 5.29 -16.15 -20.90
C TYR A 108 5.20 -14.64 -20.65
N GLU A 109 5.55 -14.17 -19.45
CA GLU A 109 5.63 -12.74 -19.14
C GLU A 109 6.64 -12.02 -20.03
N GLN A 110 7.85 -12.59 -20.19
CA GLN A 110 8.87 -12.06 -21.11
C GLN A 110 8.39 -12.02 -22.56
N PHE A 111 7.65 -13.05 -23.00
CA PHE A 111 7.03 -13.05 -24.31
C PHE A 111 6.02 -11.91 -24.48
N MET A 112 5.13 -11.71 -23.51
CA MET A 112 4.14 -10.63 -23.55
C MET A 112 4.81 -9.25 -23.56
N GLU A 113 5.85 -9.06 -22.75
CA GLU A 113 6.63 -7.83 -22.73
C GLU A 113 7.26 -7.53 -24.10
N ARG A 114 7.87 -8.54 -24.75
CA ARG A 114 8.45 -8.40 -26.10
C ARG A 114 7.41 -8.00 -27.14
N ILE A 115 6.21 -8.60 -27.11
CA ILE A 115 5.12 -8.22 -28.01
C ILE A 115 4.72 -6.76 -27.81
N VAL A 116 4.48 -6.36 -26.56
CA VAL A 116 4.04 -4.99 -26.25
C VAL A 116 5.11 -3.99 -26.66
N LYS A 117 6.38 -4.24 -26.31
CA LYS A 117 7.51 -3.39 -26.69
C LYS A 117 7.66 -3.29 -28.21
N GLY A 118 7.52 -4.40 -28.92
CA GLY A 118 7.51 -4.44 -30.39
C GLY A 118 6.37 -3.62 -30.99
N ALA A 119 5.15 -3.76 -30.47
CA ALA A 119 4.00 -2.98 -30.95
C ALA A 119 4.16 -1.48 -30.68
N VAL A 120 4.60 -1.11 -29.48
CA VAL A 120 4.82 0.30 -29.09
C VAL A 120 5.92 0.95 -29.90
N SER A 121 6.96 0.20 -30.31
CA SER A 121 8.04 0.72 -31.17
C SER A 121 7.58 1.22 -32.55
N GLN A 122 6.36 0.84 -32.98
CA GLN A 122 5.77 1.31 -34.23
C GLN A 122 5.12 2.68 -34.11
N VAL A 123 4.97 3.20 -32.88
CA VAL A 123 4.47 4.54 -32.61
C VAL A 123 5.64 5.52 -32.66
N PRO A 124 5.59 6.57 -33.50
CA PRO A 124 6.62 7.61 -33.50
C PRO A 124 6.83 8.19 -32.10
N PHE A 125 8.08 8.43 -31.72
CA PHE A 125 8.44 8.88 -30.38
C PHE A 125 7.70 10.17 -29.97
N ASP A 126 7.53 11.11 -30.91
CA ASP A 126 6.80 12.37 -30.72
C ASP A 126 5.28 12.18 -30.54
N LYS A 127 4.74 10.99 -30.86
CA LYS A 127 3.33 10.62 -30.71
C LYS A 127 3.07 9.65 -29.57
N LEU A 128 4.12 9.10 -28.95
CA LEU A 128 3.98 8.04 -27.96
C LEU A 128 3.13 8.48 -26.76
N GLN A 129 3.41 9.66 -26.21
CA GLN A 129 2.64 10.22 -25.09
C GLN A 129 1.16 10.42 -25.45
N TYR A 130 0.88 10.97 -26.63
CA TYR A 130 -0.49 11.14 -27.11
C TYR A 130 -1.22 9.79 -27.27
N PHE A 131 -0.53 8.78 -27.82
CA PHE A 131 -1.09 7.45 -27.97
C PHE A 131 -1.43 6.81 -26.61
N VAL A 132 -0.51 6.90 -25.64
CA VAL A 132 -0.74 6.43 -24.26
C VAL A 132 -1.97 7.12 -23.66
N SER A 133 -2.06 8.45 -23.76
CA SER A 133 -3.24 9.19 -23.27
C SER A 133 -4.53 8.79 -23.98
N ALA A 134 -4.50 8.54 -25.29
CA ALA A 134 -5.68 8.11 -26.04
C ALA A 134 -6.20 6.74 -25.60
N ILE A 135 -5.30 5.77 -25.39
CA ILE A 135 -5.65 4.45 -24.86
C ILE A 135 -6.17 4.57 -23.42
N ASP A 136 -5.54 5.39 -22.59
CA ASP A 136 -5.98 5.62 -21.21
C ASP A 136 -7.39 6.22 -21.16
N ASN A 137 -7.70 7.21 -22.00
CA ASN A 137 -9.04 7.79 -22.10
C ASN A 137 -10.11 6.76 -22.49
N ILE A 138 -9.80 5.86 -23.43
CA ILE A 138 -10.70 4.77 -23.83
C ILE A 138 -10.91 3.82 -22.65
N ASN A 139 -9.84 3.46 -21.93
CA ASN A 139 -9.93 2.61 -20.75
C ASN A 139 -10.79 3.26 -19.66
N GLN A 140 -10.58 4.55 -19.37
CA GLN A 140 -11.36 5.33 -18.42
C GLN A 140 -12.86 5.34 -18.77
N TYR A 141 -13.23 5.45 -20.05
CA TYR A 141 -14.63 5.37 -20.46
C TYR A 141 -15.28 4.02 -20.07
N PHE A 142 -14.58 2.92 -20.32
CA PHE A 142 -15.08 1.59 -19.96
C PHE A 142 -15.15 1.40 -18.44
N MET A 143 -14.16 1.91 -17.69
CA MET A 143 -14.18 1.91 -16.23
C MET A 143 -15.31 2.77 -15.64
N ALA A 144 -15.60 3.93 -16.23
CA ALA A 144 -16.71 4.77 -15.81
C ALA A 144 -18.06 4.08 -16.03
N LYS A 145 -18.20 3.30 -17.12
CA LYS A 145 -19.40 2.48 -17.37
C LYS A 145 -19.51 1.26 -16.47
N SER A 146 -18.42 0.79 -15.86
CA SER A 146 -18.43 -0.32 -14.90
C SER A 146 -18.81 0.08 -13.48
N SER A 147 -19.58 1.17 -13.29
CA SER A 147 -20.11 1.67 -12.00
C SER A 147 -19.11 2.39 -11.09
N MET A 148 -18.02 2.95 -11.63
CA MET A 148 -17.06 3.74 -10.85
C MET A 148 -17.46 5.21 -10.78
N VAL A 149 -17.53 5.76 -9.55
CA VAL A 149 -18.19 7.03 -9.26
C VAL A 149 -17.25 8.25 -9.38
N TYR A 150 -15.93 8.05 -9.43
CA TYR A 150 -14.96 9.15 -9.44
C TYR A 150 -13.68 8.81 -10.22
N VAL A 151 -13.33 9.65 -11.20
CA VAL A 151 -12.05 9.61 -11.96
C VAL A 151 -11.63 11.06 -12.25
N LYS A 152 -10.39 11.43 -11.91
CA LYS A 152 -9.80 12.73 -12.28
C LYS A 152 -9.37 12.69 -13.74
N THR A 153 -9.73 13.73 -14.48
CA THR A 153 -9.30 13.95 -15.88
C THR A 153 -8.19 14.99 -16.00
N SER A 154 -7.91 15.72 -14.92
CA SER A 154 -6.80 16.67 -14.84
C SER A 154 -5.45 15.94 -14.83
N PRO A 155 -4.39 16.55 -15.38
CA PRO A 155 -3.04 16.01 -15.26
C PRO A 155 -2.64 15.86 -13.78
N PHE A 156 -1.69 14.96 -13.55
CA PHE A 156 -1.09 14.79 -12.24
C PHE A 156 -0.43 16.08 -11.79
N GLU A 157 -0.70 16.48 -10.55
CA GLU A 157 -0.14 17.69 -9.96
C GLU A 157 -0.15 17.56 -8.44
N LEU A 158 0.98 17.86 -7.81
CA LEU A 158 1.15 17.91 -6.36
C LEU A 158 0.67 19.27 -5.83
N LYS A 159 -0.65 19.48 -5.83
CA LYS A 159 -1.24 20.72 -5.31
C LYS A 159 -1.18 20.75 -3.77
N PRO A 160 -0.92 21.93 -3.17
CA PRO A 160 -1.08 22.10 -1.74
C PRO A 160 -2.49 21.68 -1.28
N ILE A 161 -2.56 20.96 -0.16
CA ILE A 161 -3.83 20.52 0.43
C ILE A 161 -4.03 21.11 1.82
N LYS A 162 -5.28 21.32 2.22
CA LYS A 162 -5.61 21.80 3.57
C LYS A 162 -5.91 20.63 4.50
N LEU A 163 -5.26 20.62 5.66
CA LEU A 163 -5.55 19.73 6.77
C LEU A 163 -5.95 20.60 7.97
N GLY A 164 -7.27 20.79 8.13
CA GLY A 164 -7.82 21.71 9.12
C GLY A 164 -7.36 23.15 8.83
N PRO A 165 -6.72 23.85 9.78
CA PRO A 165 -6.20 25.20 9.56
C PRO A 165 -4.82 25.23 8.90
N HIS A 166 -4.18 24.08 8.68
CA HIS A 166 -2.84 24.00 8.11
C HIS A 166 -2.89 23.77 6.60
N GLU A 167 -1.96 24.38 5.88
CA GLU A 167 -1.65 24.05 4.50
C GLU A 167 -0.47 23.08 4.48
N LEU A 168 -0.59 22.02 3.69
CA LEU A 168 0.49 21.09 3.41
C LEU A 168 1.01 21.40 1.99
N PRO A 169 2.19 22.04 1.84
CA PRO A 169 2.68 22.51 0.55
C PRO A 169 2.85 21.40 -0.48
N VAL A 170 3.50 20.31 -0.08
CA VAL A 170 3.70 19.13 -0.93
C VAL A 170 2.91 17.98 -0.31
N PRO A 171 1.88 17.43 -0.98
CA PRO A 171 1.00 16.41 -0.41
C PRO A 171 1.65 15.01 -0.38
N ILE A 172 2.93 14.96 0.00
CA ILE A 172 3.72 13.76 0.29
C ILE A 172 3.75 13.59 1.81
N VAL A 173 3.41 12.38 2.24
CA VAL A 173 3.29 12.02 3.65
C VAL A 173 4.19 10.82 3.91
N GLN A 174 5.07 10.95 4.88
CA GLN A 174 5.84 9.83 5.39
C GLN A 174 5.03 9.12 6.50
N ALA A 175 4.98 7.79 6.49
CA ALA A 175 4.16 7.01 7.43
C ALA A 175 4.73 6.97 8.85
N GLY A 176 3.91 7.21 9.89
CA GLY A 176 4.38 7.12 11.28
C GLY A 176 4.62 5.67 11.73
N MET A 177 5.81 5.15 11.45
CA MET A 177 6.27 3.80 11.79
C MET A 177 6.76 3.74 13.24
N SER A 178 6.16 2.85 14.03
CA SER A 178 6.41 2.67 15.47
C SER A 178 7.84 2.22 15.79
N ILE A 179 8.19 2.21 17.09
CA ILE A 179 9.47 1.69 17.61
C ILE A 179 10.67 2.42 17.01
N CYS A 180 10.54 3.75 16.94
CA CYS A 180 11.58 4.67 16.44
C CYS A 180 12.06 4.39 15.00
N ILE A 181 11.30 3.67 14.17
CA ILE A 181 11.58 3.57 12.73
C ILE A 181 11.30 4.92 12.06
N ALA A 182 10.20 5.59 12.46
CA ALA A 182 9.92 6.98 12.15
C ALA A 182 9.93 7.82 13.43
N GLY A 183 11.09 8.40 13.72
CA GLY A 183 11.33 9.30 14.85
C GLY A 183 11.42 10.76 14.39
N ALA A 184 12.15 11.55 15.18
CA ALA A 184 12.31 12.98 14.91
C ALA A 184 13.17 13.26 13.67
N GLY A 185 14.17 12.42 13.37
CA GLY A 185 15.05 12.60 12.23
C GLY A 185 14.29 12.55 10.91
N LEU A 186 13.56 11.46 10.68
CA LEU A 186 12.79 11.28 9.46
C LEU A 186 11.65 12.31 9.34
N ALA A 187 10.88 12.49 10.43
CA ALA A 187 9.74 13.40 10.40
C ALA A 187 10.14 14.86 10.15
N SER A 188 11.24 15.33 10.75
CA SER A 188 11.75 16.69 10.50
C SER A 188 12.25 16.88 9.08
N SER A 189 12.95 15.89 8.53
CA SER A 189 13.50 15.96 7.17
C SER A 189 12.39 16.00 6.11
N VAL A 190 11.34 15.20 6.28
CA VAL A 190 10.15 15.24 5.41
C VAL A 190 9.43 16.57 5.50
N ALA A 191 9.30 17.14 6.70
CA ALA A 191 8.69 18.44 6.87
C ALA A 191 9.59 19.59 6.36
N ALA A 192 10.91 19.41 6.32
CA ALA A 192 11.85 20.36 5.74
C ALA A 192 11.61 20.54 4.23
N GLU A 193 11.34 19.43 3.52
CA GLU A 193 10.98 19.42 2.10
C GLU A 193 9.51 19.81 1.82
N GLY A 194 8.76 20.25 2.84
CA GLY A 194 7.38 20.74 2.67
C GLY A 194 6.29 19.67 2.76
N GLY A 195 6.64 18.43 3.11
CA GLY A 195 5.69 17.35 3.34
C GLY A 195 5.15 17.25 4.77
N LEU A 196 4.44 16.16 5.05
CA LEU A 196 3.96 15.81 6.39
C LEU A 196 4.82 14.68 6.97
N GLY A 197 5.64 15.02 7.95
CA GLY A 197 6.42 14.07 8.73
C GLY A 197 5.61 13.53 9.91
N LEU A 198 5.50 12.19 10.02
CA LEU A 198 4.72 11.55 11.08
C LEU A 198 5.63 10.72 11.99
N ILE A 199 5.54 10.96 13.29
CA ILE A 199 6.22 10.14 14.31
C ILE A 199 5.30 8.99 14.73
N GLY A 200 5.81 7.76 14.75
CA GLY A 200 5.08 6.60 15.28
C GLY A 200 5.10 6.58 16.81
N THR A 201 3.95 6.69 17.48
CA THR A 201 3.93 6.85 18.96
C THR A 201 4.08 5.56 19.75
N THR A 202 3.79 4.41 19.13
CA THR A 202 3.83 3.13 19.85
C THR A 202 5.28 2.74 20.11
N ASP A 203 5.60 2.54 21.38
CA ASP A 203 6.94 2.18 21.84
C ASP A 203 8.05 3.15 21.39
N ILE A 204 7.74 4.43 21.17
CA ILE A 204 8.73 5.47 20.85
C ILE A 204 9.74 5.69 22.00
N GLY A 205 9.34 5.39 23.24
CA GLY A 205 10.17 5.50 24.43
C GLY A 205 11.06 4.29 24.70
N TYR A 206 11.08 3.26 23.84
CA TYR A 206 11.71 1.97 24.17
C TYR A 206 13.21 2.03 24.46
N ARG A 207 13.91 3.03 23.91
CA ARG A 207 15.35 3.26 24.16
C ARG A 207 15.63 4.03 25.46
N ARG A 208 14.59 4.48 26.17
CA ARG A 208 14.78 5.25 27.41
C ARG A 208 15.17 4.34 28.58
N PRO A 209 16.06 4.79 29.49
CA PRO A 209 16.49 3.97 30.63
C PRO A 209 15.36 3.55 31.60
N ASP A 210 14.27 4.32 31.63
CA ASP A 210 13.10 4.10 32.49
C ASP A 210 12.01 3.24 31.83
N TYR A 211 12.18 2.85 30.56
CA TYR A 211 11.14 2.19 29.77
C TYR A 211 10.60 0.90 30.40
N GLU A 212 11.48 -0.02 30.82
CA GLU A 212 11.05 -1.29 31.41
C GLU A 212 10.40 -1.12 32.80
N LYS A 213 10.62 0.02 33.47
CA LYS A 213 10.02 0.34 34.77
C LYS A 213 8.62 0.92 34.63
N ASP A 214 8.45 1.84 33.66
CA ASP A 214 7.18 2.48 33.36
C ASP A 214 7.09 2.79 31.86
N ARG A 215 6.60 1.81 31.10
CA ARG A 215 6.45 1.91 29.65
C ARG A 215 5.54 3.05 29.22
N LEU A 216 4.50 3.36 30.01
CA LEU A 216 3.56 4.42 29.65
C LEU A 216 4.23 5.78 29.77
N THR A 217 4.84 6.08 30.91
CA THR A 217 5.52 7.36 31.13
C THR A 217 6.68 7.53 30.15
N ALA A 218 7.50 6.49 29.95
CA ALA A 218 8.60 6.53 28.98
C ALA A 218 8.12 6.82 27.55
N ASN A 219 7.00 6.21 27.13
CA ASN A 219 6.41 6.50 25.81
C ASN A 219 5.82 7.91 25.73
N ILE A 220 5.15 8.40 26.78
CA ILE A 220 4.63 9.77 26.82
C ILE A 220 5.77 10.78 26.68
N GLU A 221 6.86 10.63 27.44
CA GLU A 221 8.01 11.52 27.32
C GLU A 221 8.70 11.37 25.96
N GLY A 222 8.83 10.14 25.44
CA GLY A 222 9.36 9.90 24.10
C GLY A 222 8.56 10.59 22.99
N VAL A 223 7.21 10.63 23.10
CA VAL A 223 6.37 11.41 22.19
C VAL A 223 6.67 12.91 22.31
N ARG A 224 6.80 13.43 23.53
CA ARG A 224 7.07 14.87 23.74
C ARG A 224 8.40 15.30 23.16
N GLU A 225 9.44 14.51 23.43
CA GLU A 225 10.80 14.75 22.94
C GLU A 225 10.85 14.66 21.42
N ALA A 226 10.29 13.60 20.83
CA ALA A 226 10.32 13.42 19.39
C ALA A 226 9.58 14.53 18.63
N VAL A 227 8.39 14.92 19.10
CA VAL A 227 7.62 16.01 18.45
C VAL A 227 8.32 17.36 18.59
N SER A 228 8.83 17.68 19.79
CA SER A 228 9.54 18.94 20.03
C SER A 228 10.81 19.04 19.21
N GLU A 229 11.58 17.96 19.15
CA GLU A 229 12.82 17.88 18.36
C GLU A 229 12.54 17.96 16.86
N ALA A 230 11.53 17.25 16.37
CA ALA A 230 11.20 17.27 14.95
C ALA A 230 10.78 18.67 14.48
N LYS A 231 10.01 19.39 15.29
CA LYS A 231 9.64 20.79 15.02
C LYS A 231 10.85 21.70 15.03
N ARG A 232 11.71 21.61 16.05
CA ARG A 232 12.93 22.41 16.16
C ARG A 232 13.80 22.24 14.92
N ARG A 233 14.08 20.98 14.51
CA ARG A 233 14.89 20.67 13.33
C ARG A 233 14.29 21.19 12.03
N ARG A 234 12.98 21.03 11.84
CA ARG A 234 12.29 21.59 10.66
C ARG A 234 12.42 23.11 10.63
N ASP A 235 12.19 23.77 11.76
CA ASP A 235 12.23 25.24 11.85
C ASP A 235 13.66 25.76 11.58
N GLU A 236 14.68 25.08 12.09
CA GLU A 236 16.10 25.37 11.81
C GLU A 236 16.47 25.17 10.34
N ALA A 237 15.85 24.20 9.66
CA ALA A 237 16.01 23.98 8.23
C ALA A 237 15.19 24.97 7.36
N GLY A 238 14.38 25.85 7.97
CA GLY A 238 13.48 26.75 7.25
C GLY A 238 12.31 26.05 6.55
N GLY A 239 11.96 24.84 7.00
CA GLY A 239 10.95 23.98 6.39
C GLY A 239 9.51 24.47 6.56
N GLY A 240 8.73 24.44 5.47
CA GLY A 240 7.32 24.81 5.45
C GLY A 240 6.33 23.67 5.74
N GLY A 241 6.80 22.44 5.92
CA GLY A 241 5.97 21.26 6.10
C GLY A 241 5.41 21.08 7.51
N LEU A 242 4.61 20.03 7.67
CA LEU A 242 3.85 19.76 8.89
C LEU A 242 4.49 18.64 9.71
N ILE A 243 4.45 18.76 11.04
CA ILE A 243 4.81 17.69 11.98
C ILE A 243 3.56 17.13 12.62
N GLY A 244 3.43 15.81 12.58
CA GLY A 244 2.34 15.08 13.21
C GLY A 244 2.77 13.78 13.86
N VAL A 245 1.79 13.04 14.37
CA VAL A 245 1.99 11.72 14.95
C VAL A 245 1.01 10.71 14.38
N THR A 246 1.43 9.45 14.29
CA THR A 246 0.53 8.31 14.07
C THR A 246 0.30 7.58 15.37
N VAL A 247 -0.96 7.55 15.81
CA VAL A 247 -1.40 6.89 17.04
C VAL A 247 -2.21 5.65 16.70
N MET A 248 -1.77 4.48 17.19
CA MET A 248 -2.58 3.27 17.09
C MET A 248 -3.76 3.37 18.05
N TRP A 249 -4.96 3.57 17.52
CA TRP A 249 -6.15 3.86 18.32
C TRP A 249 -6.65 2.66 19.14
N SER A 250 -6.27 1.44 18.75
CA SER A 250 -6.55 0.24 19.56
C SER A 250 -5.69 0.15 20.83
N ASN A 251 -4.64 0.97 20.96
CA ASN A 251 -3.85 1.05 22.19
C ASN A 251 -4.67 1.73 23.30
N PRO A 252 -4.86 1.09 24.48
CA PRO A 252 -5.61 1.68 25.59
C PRO A 252 -5.08 3.06 26.03
N ASN A 253 -3.79 3.33 25.83
CA ASN A 253 -3.12 4.56 26.21
C ASN A 253 -3.11 5.62 25.08
N ALA A 254 -3.75 5.35 23.93
CA ALA A 254 -3.82 6.27 22.80
C ALA A 254 -4.21 7.72 23.18
N PRO A 255 -5.19 7.95 24.09
CA PRO A 255 -5.52 9.31 24.54
C PRO A 255 -4.34 10.07 25.18
N ALA A 256 -3.50 9.37 25.95
CA ALA A 256 -2.35 9.99 26.61
C ALA A 256 -1.27 10.40 25.59
N TYR A 257 -1.07 9.59 24.54
CA TYR A 257 -0.17 9.93 23.44
C TYR A 257 -0.67 11.12 22.62
N VAL A 258 -1.99 11.22 22.38
CA VAL A 258 -2.59 12.39 21.73
C VAL A 258 -2.36 13.64 22.57
N ASP A 259 -2.65 13.61 23.88
CA ASP A 259 -2.42 14.74 24.78
C ASP A 259 -0.95 15.20 24.77
N ALA A 260 -0.01 14.25 24.87
CA ALA A 260 1.42 14.52 24.82
C ALA A 260 1.86 15.17 23.50
N ALA A 261 1.40 14.63 22.36
CA ALA A 261 1.72 15.15 21.04
C ALA A 261 1.16 16.57 20.83
N VAL A 262 -0.10 16.80 21.21
CA VAL A 262 -0.77 18.10 21.09
C VAL A 262 -0.06 19.16 21.95
N LYS A 263 0.26 18.84 23.21
CA LYS A 263 0.99 19.76 24.11
C LYS A 263 2.40 20.09 23.62
N SER A 264 3.03 19.16 22.91
CA SER A 264 4.34 19.37 22.27
C SER A 264 4.23 20.08 20.91
N GLY A 265 3.00 20.34 20.47
CA GLY A 265 2.68 21.16 19.32
C GLY A 265 2.66 20.42 17.99
N ALA A 266 2.35 19.12 17.99
CA ALA A 266 1.98 18.41 16.77
C ALA A 266 0.80 19.10 16.08
N GLN A 267 0.90 19.26 14.77
CA GLN A 267 -0.11 19.94 13.94
C GLN A 267 -1.16 18.96 13.40
N VAL A 268 -0.80 17.68 13.28
CA VAL A 268 -1.66 16.63 12.72
C VAL A 268 -1.63 15.39 13.62
N ILE A 269 -2.80 14.85 13.94
CA ILE A 269 -2.98 13.54 14.57
C ILE A 269 -3.56 12.59 13.53
N VAL A 270 -2.76 11.58 13.16
CA VAL A 270 -3.21 10.44 12.37
C VAL A 270 -3.54 9.29 13.30
N THR A 271 -4.67 8.62 13.08
CA THR A 271 -5.00 7.38 13.82
C THR A 271 -5.00 6.16 12.93
N SER A 272 -4.51 5.03 13.45
CA SER A 272 -4.50 3.72 12.78
C SER A 272 -5.01 2.60 13.71
N GLY A 273 -5.07 1.36 13.24
CA GLY A 273 -5.35 0.18 14.07
C GLY A 273 -6.81 -0.05 14.47
N SER A 274 -7.66 0.98 14.52
CA SER A 274 -9.12 0.85 14.69
C SER A 274 -9.88 2.11 14.26
N ILE A 275 -11.22 2.06 14.26
CA ILE A 275 -12.08 3.20 13.91
C ILE A 275 -12.13 4.18 15.11
N PRO A 276 -11.61 5.41 14.99
CA PRO A 276 -11.46 6.36 16.08
C PRO A 276 -12.75 7.12 16.39
N ARG A 277 -13.80 6.45 16.86
CA ARG A 277 -15.13 7.05 17.04
C ARG A 277 -15.15 8.22 18.03
N ASP A 278 -14.21 8.27 18.96
CA ASP A 278 -14.17 9.20 20.08
C ASP A 278 -12.90 10.05 20.13
N LEU A 279 -12.03 10.01 19.12
CA LEU A 279 -10.84 10.87 19.06
C LEU A 279 -11.14 12.37 19.31
N PRO A 280 -12.21 12.98 18.77
CA PRO A 280 -12.54 14.39 19.05
C PRO A 280 -12.73 14.71 20.53
N LYS A 281 -13.08 13.72 21.37
CA LYS A 281 -13.18 13.87 22.82
C LYS A 281 -11.83 14.19 23.46
N TYR A 282 -10.74 13.64 22.92
CA TYR A 282 -9.39 13.76 23.46
C TYR A 282 -8.55 14.83 22.77
N CYS A 283 -9.03 15.37 21.65
CA CYS A 283 -8.44 16.52 20.98
C CYS A 283 -9.55 17.51 20.57
N GLY A 284 -9.92 18.39 21.50
CA GLY A 284 -10.89 19.46 21.25
C GLY A 284 -10.29 20.68 20.53
N ASP A 285 -8.96 20.80 20.49
CA ASP A 285 -8.28 21.90 19.80
C ASP A 285 -8.51 21.79 18.29
N LYS A 286 -9.10 22.84 17.71
CA LYS A 286 -9.35 22.95 16.27
C LYS A 286 -8.11 23.40 15.50
N LYS A 287 -7.05 23.81 16.20
CA LYS A 287 -5.72 24.07 15.61
C LYS A 287 -4.97 22.80 15.25
N VAL A 288 -5.42 21.64 15.71
CA VAL A 288 -4.80 20.35 15.40
C VAL A 288 -5.70 19.61 14.42
N ALA A 289 -5.15 19.21 13.27
CA ALA A 289 -5.88 18.45 12.27
C ALA A 289 -6.03 16.98 12.69
N LEU A 290 -7.23 16.42 12.58
CA LEU A 290 -7.51 15.01 12.88
C LEU A 290 -7.77 14.23 11.59
N VAL A 291 -6.85 13.31 11.27
CA VAL A 291 -6.80 12.58 9.99
C VAL A 291 -6.89 11.07 10.25
N PRO A 292 -8.10 10.50 10.33
CA PRO A 292 -8.29 9.07 10.51
C PRO A 292 -7.83 8.23 9.31
N THR A 293 -7.18 7.10 9.59
CA THR A 293 -6.90 6.07 8.58
C THR A 293 -8.07 5.10 8.43
N VAL A 294 -8.42 4.78 7.18
CA VAL A 294 -9.51 3.87 6.82
C VAL A 294 -9.09 2.94 5.68
N SER A 295 -9.82 1.84 5.49
CA SER A 295 -9.63 0.91 4.37
C SER A 295 -10.90 0.74 3.52
N SER A 296 -11.95 1.52 3.79
CA SER A 296 -13.21 1.45 3.03
C SER A 296 -14.07 2.70 3.18
N LYS A 297 -14.94 2.97 2.19
CA LYS A 297 -15.99 3.99 2.25
C LYS A 297 -16.87 3.86 3.49
N ARG A 298 -17.24 2.62 3.86
CA ARG A 298 -18.08 2.35 5.03
C ARG A 298 -17.46 2.87 6.32
N ALA A 299 -16.15 2.69 6.50
CA ALA A 299 -15.45 3.20 7.67
C ALA A 299 -15.40 4.73 7.68
N ALA A 300 -15.10 5.36 6.54
CA ALA A 300 -15.10 6.81 6.39
C ALA A 300 -16.47 7.43 6.73
N SER A 301 -17.56 6.92 6.12
CA SER A 301 -18.92 7.38 6.42
C SER A 301 -19.31 7.21 7.89
N ALA A 302 -18.86 6.13 8.54
CA ALA A 302 -19.15 5.90 9.96
C ALA A 302 -18.45 6.92 10.86
N ILE A 303 -17.21 7.30 10.54
CA ILE A 303 -16.45 8.32 11.29
C ILE A 303 -17.11 9.69 11.08
N ILE A 304 -17.35 10.10 9.83
CA ILE A 304 -18.01 11.36 9.49
C ILE A 304 -19.34 11.51 10.25
N ARG A 305 -20.20 10.48 10.18
CA ARG A 305 -21.50 10.50 10.87
C ARG A 305 -21.34 10.62 12.38
N THR A 306 -20.42 9.85 12.98
CA THR A 306 -20.25 9.84 14.43
C THR A 306 -19.69 11.18 14.92
N TRP A 307 -18.68 11.71 14.24
CA TRP A 307 -18.01 12.93 14.66
C TRP A 307 -18.90 14.17 14.50
N SER A 308 -19.62 14.27 13.39
CA SER A 308 -20.58 15.36 13.18
C SER A 308 -21.71 15.32 14.21
N GLN A 309 -22.33 14.16 14.44
CA GLN A 309 -23.48 14.04 15.35
C GLN A 309 -23.12 14.18 16.84
N LYS A 310 -21.98 13.64 17.28
CA LYS A 310 -21.63 13.61 18.71
C LYS A 310 -20.70 14.72 19.16
N TYR A 311 -19.85 15.21 18.27
CA TYR A 311 -18.77 16.13 18.64
C TYR A 311 -18.80 17.44 17.86
N ASN A 312 -19.76 17.61 16.92
CA ASN A 312 -19.82 18.76 16.03
C ASN A 312 -18.46 19.06 15.37
N ARG A 313 -17.77 17.99 14.96
CA ARG A 313 -16.44 18.03 14.36
C ARG A 313 -16.44 17.18 13.09
N MET A 314 -15.86 17.69 12.02
CA MET A 314 -15.58 16.91 10.82
C MET A 314 -14.12 16.44 10.85
N PRO A 315 -13.80 15.28 10.27
CA PRO A 315 -12.42 14.93 9.98
C PRO A 315 -11.77 15.95 9.05
N ASP A 316 -10.52 16.30 9.35
CA ASP A 316 -9.74 17.31 8.61
C ASP A 316 -9.09 16.74 7.34
N GLY A 317 -9.28 15.44 7.10
CA GLY A 317 -8.80 14.66 5.97
C GLY A 317 -8.92 13.17 6.30
N PHE A 318 -8.61 12.30 5.34
CA PHE A 318 -8.52 10.86 5.56
C PHE A 318 -7.26 10.28 4.93
N ILE A 319 -6.73 9.24 5.55
CA ILE A 319 -5.74 8.37 4.92
C ILE A 319 -6.42 7.06 4.53
N LEU A 320 -6.29 6.64 3.27
CA LEU A 320 -6.59 5.28 2.84
C LEU A 320 -5.36 4.40 3.06
N GLN A 321 -5.47 3.39 3.93
CA GLN A 321 -4.55 2.25 3.91
C GLN A 321 -5.03 1.25 2.86
N GLY A 322 -4.39 1.28 1.70
CA GLY A 322 -4.60 0.34 0.61
C GLY A 322 -4.08 -1.07 0.91
N PRO A 323 -4.47 -2.07 0.10
CA PRO A 323 -4.18 -3.48 0.34
C PRO A 323 -2.70 -3.85 0.11
N PHE A 324 -1.97 -3.02 -0.63
CA PHE A 324 -0.53 -3.17 -0.89
C PHE A 324 0.37 -2.59 0.20
N ALA A 325 -0.20 -2.05 1.29
CA ALA A 325 0.58 -1.50 2.39
C ALA A 325 1.44 -2.56 3.10
N ALA A 326 2.53 -2.11 3.72
CA ALA A 326 3.30 -2.89 4.67
C ALA A 326 2.65 -2.88 6.06
N GLY A 327 3.01 -3.85 6.90
CA GLY A 327 2.61 -3.90 8.30
C GLY A 327 1.19 -4.38 8.54
N LEU A 328 0.59 -3.98 9.67
CA LEU A 328 -0.76 -4.40 10.06
C LEU A 328 -1.81 -3.81 9.13
N LEU A 329 -2.54 -4.67 8.42
CA LEU A 329 -3.53 -4.32 7.42
C LEU A 329 -4.94 -4.26 8.00
N GLY A 330 -5.76 -3.35 7.48
CA GLY A 330 -7.20 -3.28 7.71
C GLY A 330 -8.03 -4.36 7.00
N PHE A 331 -7.38 -5.41 6.48
CA PHE A 331 -7.99 -6.47 5.67
C PHE A 331 -7.70 -7.86 6.24
N ARG A 332 -8.69 -8.74 6.17
CA ARG A 332 -8.49 -10.18 6.38
C ARG A 332 -7.85 -10.81 5.14
N GLU A 333 -7.21 -11.96 5.32
CA GLU A 333 -6.49 -12.65 4.24
C GLU A 333 -7.36 -12.94 3.02
N ASP A 334 -8.60 -13.39 3.26
CA ASP A 334 -9.60 -13.68 2.21
C ASP A 334 -10.19 -12.42 1.53
N GLN A 335 -9.90 -11.23 2.06
CA GLN A 335 -10.35 -9.95 1.51
C GLN A 335 -9.26 -9.24 0.70
N LEU A 336 -7.99 -9.52 0.99
CA LEU A 336 -6.85 -8.81 0.41
C LEU A 336 -6.84 -8.91 -1.11
N ASP A 337 -6.96 -10.12 -1.62
CA ASP A 337 -6.93 -10.42 -3.05
C ASP A 337 -7.96 -9.60 -3.85
N ARG A 338 -9.20 -9.53 -3.34
CA ARG A 338 -10.26 -8.71 -3.93
C ARG A 338 -9.94 -7.22 -3.78
N ALA A 339 -9.43 -6.81 -2.62
CA ALA A 339 -9.10 -5.41 -2.38
C ALA A 339 -7.96 -4.92 -3.29
N GLU A 340 -6.95 -5.75 -3.58
CA GLU A 340 -5.86 -5.47 -4.53
C GLU A 340 -6.42 -5.23 -5.94
N GLN A 341 -7.34 -6.07 -6.38
CA GLN A 341 -8.02 -5.91 -7.68
C GLN A 341 -8.90 -4.66 -7.74
N GLU A 342 -9.63 -4.39 -6.67
CA GLU A 342 -10.56 -3.26 -6.56
C GLU A 342 -9.88 -1.99 -6.01
N TRP A 343 -8.54 -1.92 -5.94
CA TRP A 343 -7.84 -0.83 -5.25
C TRP A 343 -8.24 0.55 -5.78
N HIS A 344 -8.27 0.70 -7.10
CA HIS A 344 -8.72 1.90 -7.79
C HIS A 344 -10.17 2.28 -7.45
N ARG A 345 -11.06 1.28 -7.34
CA ARG A 345 -12.45 1.47 -6.94
C ARG A 345 -12.58 1.89 -5.48
N ILE A 346 -11.77 1.32 -4.58
CA ILE A 346 -11.76 1.70 -3.16
C ILE A 346 -11.38 3.17 -3.00
N ILE A 347 -10.35 3.64 -3.73
CA ILE A 347 -9.96 5.06 -3.76
C ILE A 347 -11.16 5.90 -4.21
N ALA A 348 -11.74 5.58 -5.37
CA ALA A 348 -12.84 6.34 -5.96
C ALA A 348 -14.10 6.39 -5.05
N ASP A 349 -14.44 5.27 -4.41
CA ASP A 349 -15.60 5.16 -3.54
C ASP A 349 -15.45 5.99 -2.26
N ILE A 350 -14.25 6.01 -1.67
CA ILE A 350 -13.93 6.88 -0.53
C ILE A 350 -13.94 8.34 -0.98
N LYS A 351 -13.25 8.68 -2.07
CA LYS A 351 -13.19 10.05 -2.56
C LYS A 351 -14.58 10.61 -2.84
N SER A 352 -15.47 9.82 -3.48
CA SER A 352 -16.87 10.18 -3.70
C SER A 352 -17.63 10.52 -2.41
N GLU A 353 -17.33 9.84 -1.30
CA GLU A 353 -17.91 10.16 0.00
C GLU A 353 -17.37 11.47 0.57
N LEU A 354 -16.05 11.68 0.47
CA LEU A 354 -15.39 12.86 1.04
C LEU A 354 -15.69 14.14 0.26
N SER A 355 -15.86 14.05 -1.07
CA SER A 355 -16.22 15.19 -1.93
C SER A 355 -17.59 15.80 -1.65
N LYS A 356 -18.40 15.20 -0.76
CA LYS A 356 -19.63 15.80 -0.23
C LYS A 356 -19.37 16.91 0.78
N PHE A 357 -18.13 17.05 1.23
CA PHE A 357 -17.71 17.99 2.26
C PHE A 357 -16.54 18.83 1.74
N GLU A 358 -16.53 20.11 2.09
CA GLU A 358 -15.41 20.98 1.77
C GLU A 358 -14.17 20.62 2.59
N ASN A 359 -12.98 20.80 1.99
CA ASN A 359 -11.69 20.70 2.67
C ASN A 359 -11.43 19.36 3.40
N CYS A 360 -11.86 18.24 2.81
CA CYS A 360 -11.59 16.90 3.33
C CYS A 360 -10.77 16.09 2.30
N PRO A 361 -9.44 16.28 2.23
CA PRO A 361 -8.60 15.60 1.26
C PRO A 361 -8.46 14.10 1.57
N LEU A 362 -8.23 13.31 0.51
CA LEU A 362 -7.90 11.90 0.60
C LEU A 362 -6.41 11.69 0.33
N ILE A 363 -5.67 11.31 1.36
CA ILE A 363 -4.29 10.85 1.23
C ILE A 363 -4.32 9.33 1.01
N VAL A 364 -3.66 8.81 -0.03
CA VAL A 364 -3.66 7.38 -0.34
C VAL A 364 -2.29 6.78 -0.03
N GLY A 365 -2.27 5.72 0.76
CA GLY A 365 -1.09 4.91 1.02
C GLY A 365 -1.32 3.44 0.72
N GLY A 366 -0.22 2.69 0.64
CA GLY A 366 -0.22 1.27 0.28
C GLY A 366 -0.14 1.06 -1.22
N GLY A 367 1.06 0.70 -1.68
CA GLY A 367 1.37 0.52 -3.11
C GLY A 367 1.94 1.76 -3.79
N ILE A 368 2.19 2.84 -3.07
CA ILE A 368 2.87 4.03 -3.59
C ILE A 368 4.35 3.96 -3.26
N PHE A 369 5.20 3.92 -4.28
CA PHE A 369 6.66 3.92 -4.13
C PHE A 369 7.33 4.89 -5.11
N THR A 370 6.78 4.98 -6.33
CA THR A 370 7.25 5.82 -7.44
C THR A 370 6.23 6.90 -7.80
N LYS A 371 6.64 7.86 -8.64
CA LYS A 371 5.73 8.86 -9.21
C LYS A 371 4.59 8.21 -10.00
N GLU A 372 4.87 7.17 -10.79
CA GLU A 372 3.87 6.47 -11.61
C GLU A 372 2.78 5.81 -10.76
N ASP A 373 3.14 5.29 -9.58
CA ASP A 373 2.16 4.77 -8.62
C ASP A 373 1.24 5.90 -8.10
N ALA A 374 1.82 7.07 -7.79
CA ALA A 374 1.07 8.24 -7.36
C ALA A 374 0.17 8.80 -8.46
N GLU A 375 0.65 8.87 -9.71
CA GLU A 375 -0.17 9.25 -10.87
C GLU A 375 -1.38 8.32 -11.02
N THR A 376 -1.16 7.01 -10.84
CA THR A 376 -2.23 6.01 -10.89
C THR A 376 -3.26 6.24 -9.80
N ALA A 377 -2.84 6.41 -8.54
CA ALA A 377 -3.77 6.69 -7.44
C ALA A 377 -4.47 8.05 -7.58
N TYR A 378 -3.78 9.06 -8.12
CA TYR A 378 -4.33 10.38 -8.39
C TYR A 378 -5.50 10.33 -9.35
N LYS A 379 -5.39 9.56 -10.45
CA LYS A 379 -6.48 9.34 -11.42
C LYS A 379 -7.76 8.87 -10.75
N TYR A 380 -7.67 8.09 -9.67
CA TYR A 380 -8.84 7.56 -8.95
C TYR A 380 -9.30 8.42 -7.78
N GLY A 381 -8.60 9.51 -7.48
CA GLY A 381 -9.07 10.54 -6.54
C GLY A 381 -8.20 10.79 -5.33
N ALA A 382 -6.96 10.29 -5.30
CA ALA A 382 -5.98 10.74 -4.32
C ALA A 382 -5.72 12.25 -4.45
N ASP A 383 -5.58 12.93 -3.31
CA ASP A 383 -5.11 14.33 -3.21
C ASP A 383 -3.71 14.41 -2.58
N GLY A 384 -3.23 13.31 -1.98
CA GLY A 384 -1.88 13.17 -1.46
C GLY A 384 -1.48 11.72 -1.32
N PHE A 385 -0.22 11.47 -0.98
CA PHE A 385 0.41 10.15 -1.08
C PHE A 385 1.17 9.82 0.19
N LEU A 386 0.81 8.70 0.82
CA LEU A 386 1.47 8.19 2.01
C LEU A 386 2.39 7.03 1.67
N MET A 387 3.66 7.15 2.08
CA MET A 387 4.69 6.15 1.82
C MET A 387 5.35 5.71 3.12
N GLY A 388 5.51 4.40 3.30
CA GLY A 388 6.21 3.78 4.43
C GLY A 388 7.54 3.20 3.98
N THR A 389 7.48 2.04 3.30
CA THR A 389 8.65 1.31 2.77
C THR A 389 9.63 2.21 2.01
N ARG A 390 9.14 3.13 1.15
CA ARG A 390 10.00 4.08 0.41
C ARG A 390 10.86 4.94 1.34
N PHE A 391 10.29 5.41 2.44
CA PHE A 391 10.99 6.24 3.42
C PHE A 391 11.85 5.42 4.39
N VAL A 392 11.65 4.10 4.52
CA VAL A 392 12.62 3.26 5.25
C VAL A 392 13.97 3.27 4.54
N LEU A 393 13.97 3.30 3.21
CA LEU A 393 15.15 3.36 2.34
C LEU A 393 15.68 4.80 2.15
N THR A 394 15.58 5.62 3.19
CA THR A 394 16.21 6.95 3.22
C THR A 394 17.32 7.05 4.26
N GLU A 395 18.28 7.94 4.03
CA GLU A 395 19.37 8.22 4.98
C GLU A 395 18.82 8.69 6.34
N GLU A 396 17.77 9.53 6.30
CA GLU A 396 17.16 10.19 7.44
C GLU A 396 16.22 9.30 8.25
N CYS A 397 15.92 8.10 7.76
CA CYS A 397 15.16 7.10 8.51
C CYS A 397 15.88 6.72 9.81
N ASP A 398 15.17 6.81 10.94
CA ASP A 398 15.71 6.60 12.29
C ASP A 398 15.97 5.11 12.65
N ALA A 399 15.65 4.21 11.72
CA ALA A 399 15.99 2.80 11.81
C ALA A 399 17.50 2.56 11.67
N PRO A 400 18.07 1.52 12.32
CA PRO A 400 19.48 1.18 12.17
C PRO A 400 19.88 0.89 10.72
N ASP A 401 21.14 1.16 10.36
CA ASP A 401 21.61 0.97 8.99
C ASP A 401 21.47 -0.48 8.50
N GLU A 402 21.73 -1.47 9.36
CA GLU A 402 21.50 -2.88 9.02
C GLU A 402 20.02 -3.20 8.77
N TYR A 403 19.09 -2.52 9.46
CA TYR A 403 17.66 -2.63 9.19
C TYR A 403 17.35 -2.12 7.77
N LYS A 404 17.90 -0.98 7.38
CA LYS A 404 17.73 -0.39 6.04
C LYS A 404 18.36 -1.25 4.94
N LYS A 405 19.55 -1.82 5.18
CA LYS A 405 20.22 -2.74 4.23
C LYS A 405 19.42 -4.01 3.96
N ARG A 406 18.65 -4.51 4.93
CA ARG A 406 17.75 -5.65 4.70
C ARG A 406 16.63 -5.31 3.72
N TYR A 407 16.05 -4.12 3.82
CA TYR A 407 15.06 -3.65 2.82
C TYR A 407 15.69 -3.51 1.43
N LEU A 408 16.93 -3.03 1.37
CA LEU A 408 17.66 -2.85 0.11
C LEU A 408 17.93 -4.16 -0.63
N ASN A 409 18.11 -5.26 0.12
CA ASN A 409 18.35 -6.59 -0.43
C ASN A 409 17.06 -7.43 -0.53
N CYS A 410 15.89 -6.82 -0.31
CA CYS A 410 14.60 -7.51 -0.33
C CYS A 410 14.13 -7.68 -1.78
N GLU A 411 13.90 -8.92 -2.20
CA GLU A 411 13.17 -9.20 -3.44
C GLU A 411 11.67 -9.33 -3.16
N ARG A 412 10.82 -9.21 -4.19
CA ARG A 412 9.37 -9.41 -4.02
C ARG A 412 9.01 -10.75 -3.42
N ASN A 413 9.78 -11.80 -3.72
CA ASN A 413 9.58 -13.13 -3.17
C ASN A 413 9.94 -13.23 -1.69
N ASP A 414 10.65 -12.25 -1.13
CA ASP A 414 10.98 -12.16 0.29
C ASP A 414 9.87 -11.50 1.11
N VAL A 415 8.75 -11.13 0.50
CA VAL A 415 7.59 -10.57 1.21
C VAL A 415 6.50 -11.63 1.39
N THR A 416 5.93 -11.68 2.58
CA THR A 416 4.84 -12.59 2.95
C THR A 416 3.71 -11.87 3.66
N ILE A 417 2.56 -12.54 3.74
CA ILE A 417 1.42 -12.10 4.50
C ILE A 417 1.13 -13.15 5.57
N ILE A 418 1.22 -12.73 6.82
CA ILE A 418 0.92 -13.57 7.99
C ILE A 418 -0.35 -13.09 8.67
N ARG A 419 -0.99 -13.99 9.44
CA ARG A 419 -2.13 -13.62 10.27
C ARG A 419 -1.67 -12.91 11.53
N SER A 420 -2.33 -11.81 11.87
CA SER A 420 -2.12 -11.11 13.13
C SER A 420 -3.04 -11.63 14.24
N PRO A 421 -2.61 -11.51 15.52
CA PRO A 421 -3.45 -11.74 16.70
C PRO A 421 -4.75 -10.92 16.69
N MET A 422 -4.77 -9.77 15.99
CA MET A 422 -5.93 -8.90 15.83
C MET A 422 -6.91 -9.40 14.74
N LYS A 423 -6.73 -10.63 14.23
CA LYS A 423 -7.55 -11.29 13.20
C LYS A 423 -7.58 -10.59 11.84
N THR A 424 -6.63 -9.69 11.60
CA THR A 424 -6.34 -9.11 10.29
C THR A 424 -4.99 -9.62 9.80
N SER A 425 -4.55 -9.14 8.64
CA SER A 425 -3.31 -9.58 8.01
C SER A 425 -2.15 -8.65 8.35
N VAL A 426 -0.92 -9.16 8.31
CA VAL A 426 0.32 -8.38 8.41
C VAL A 426 1.16 -8.69 7.18
N ARG A 427 1.60 -7.65 6.47
CA ARG A 427 2.57 -7.80 5.38
C ARG A 427 3.98 -7.50 5.89
N ALA A 428 4.88 -8.46 5.74
CA ALA A 428 6.20 -8.46 6.34
C ALA A 428 7.22 -9.20 5.47
N MET A 429 8.51 -8.96 5.73
CA MET A 429 9.60 -9.75 5.16
C MET A 429 9.56 -11.19 5.71
N LYS A 430 9.91 -12.17 4.87
CA LYS A 430 10.03 -13.57 5.22
C LYS A 430 11.26 -13.80 6.08
N ASN A 431 11.08 -14.53 7.17
CA ASN A 431 12.12 -15.05 8.03
C ASN A 431 11.60 -16.22 8.88
N SER A 432 12.45 -16.75 9.75
CA SER A 432 12.12 -17.86 10.65
C SER A 432 10.89 -17.57 11.52
N PHE A 433 10.70 -16.33 11.98
CA PHE A 433 9.54 -15.93 12.75
C PHE A 433 8.25 -15.94 11.92
N THR A 434 8.24 -15.30 10.75
CA THR A 434 7.04 -15.27 9.89
C THR A 434 6.66 -16.64 9.38
N ASP A 435 7.64 -17.52 9.12
CA ASP A 435 7.40 -18.90 8.71
C ASP A 435 6.69 -19.67 9.82
N ARG A 436 7.16 -19.54 11.07
CA ARG A 436 6.50 -20.15 12.24
C ARG A 436 5.08 -19.63 12.44
N VAL A 437 4.82 -18.34 12.21
CA VAL A 437 3.46 -17.78 12.28
C VAL A 437 2.58 -18.38 11.17
N ALA A 438 3.10 -18.45 9.94
CA ALA A 438 2.39 -19.01 8.79
C ALA A 438 2.03 -20.49 8.97
N GLU A 439 2.93 -21.28 9.58
CA GLU A 439 2.72 -22.69 9.95
C GLU A 439 1.79 -22.88 11.16
N GLY A 440 1.28 -21.80 11.76
CA GLY A 440 0.43 -21.87 12.95
C GLY A 440 1.16 -22.27 14.24
N LYS A 441 2.50 -22.24 14.25
CA LYS A 441 3.33 -22.53 15.44
C LYS A 441 3.46 -21.32 16.37
N CYS A 442 2.94 -20.16 15.99
CA CYS A 442 2.95 -18.93 16.78
C CYS A 442 1.71 -18.08 16.42
N GLU A 443 0.66 -18.13 17.25
CA GLU A 443 -0.60 -17.41 16.98
C GLU A 443 -0.83 -16.18 17.87
N ASP A 444 -0.39 -16.24 19.12
CA ASP A 444 -0.57 -15.19 20.14
C ASP A 444 0.75 -14.46 20.42
N TYR A 445 1.31 -13.81 19.40
CA TYR A 445 2.51 -12.98 19.54
C TYR A 445 2.17 -11.51 19.77
N ASP A 446 3.05 -10.75 20.43
CA ASP A 446 2.95 -9.29 20.46
C ASP A 446 3.63 -8.73 19.20
N ILE A 447 2.85 -8.04 18.36
CA ILE A 447 3.32 -7.47 17.09
C ILE A 447 4.43 -6.45 17.33
N PHE A 448 4.28 -5.58 18.34
CA PHE A 448 5.25 -4.51 18.57
C PHE A 448 6.53 -5.06 19.21
N GLU A 449 6.43 -6.04 20.08
CA GLU A 449 7.61 -6.74 20.60
C GLU A 449 8.36 -7.46 19.48
N ALA A 450 7.67 -8.10 18.55
CA ALA A 450 8.30 -8.75 17.39
C ALA A 450 8.99 -7.73 16.47
N VAL A 451 8.38 -6.56 16.23
CA VAL A 451 9.03 -5.48 15.47
C VAL A 451 10.24 -4.93 16.23
N LYS A 452 10.14 -4.74 17.55
CA LYS A 452 11.24 -4.25 18.40
C LYS A 452 12.47 -5.14 18.30
N ARG A 453 12.30 -6.47 18.37
CA ARG A 453 13.39 -7.44 18.15
C ARG A 453 14.14 -7.22 16.84
N SER A 454 13.42 -6.97 15.74
CA SER A 454 14.06 -6.70 14.45
C SER A 454 14.81 -5.37 14.42
N VAL A 455 14.31 -4.33 15.10
CA VAL A 455 15.02 -3.05 15.24
C VAL A 455 16.26 -3.22 16.14
N GLU A 456 16.23 -4.14 17.10
CA GLU A 456 17.36 -4.48 17.98
C GLU A 456 18.36 -5.48 17.37
N GLY A 457 18.13 -5.91 16.12
CA GLY A 457 19.06 -6.73 15.35
C GLY A 457 18.72 -8.23 15.26
N ASP A 458 17.66 -8.70 15.92
CA ASP A 458 17.13 -10.05 15.74
C ASP A 458 16.22 -10.10 14.50
N TYR A 459 16.86 -10.21 13.33
CA TYR A 459 16.16 -10.23 12.04
C TYR A 459 15.49 -11.57 11.71
N ASP A 460 15.94 -12.67 12.33
CA ASP A 460 15.37 -14.00 12.10
C ASP A 460 14.18 -14.28 13.02
N GLY A 461 14.26 -13.83 14.28
CA GLY A 461 13.23 -13.98 15.31
C GLY A 461 12.29 -12.78 15.47
N GLY A 462 12.59 -11.65 14.81
CA GLY A 462 11.78 -10.43 14.78
C GLY A 462 10.84 -10.32 13.58
N LEU A 463 10.15 -9.18 13.47
CA LEU A 463 9.15 -8.91 12.44
C LEU A 463 9.45 -7.60 11.71
N MET A 464 9.80 -7.66 10.43
CA MET A 464 10.09 -6.48 9.61
C MET A 464 8.92 -6.19 8.67
N PHE A 465 8.27 -5.04 8.83
CA PHE A 465 7.12 -4.65 7.99
C PHE A 465 7.57 -4.17 6.61
N CYS A 466 7.47 -5.01 5.60
CA CYS A 466 7.92 -4.71 4.25
C CYS A 466 6.77 -4.83 3.24
N SER A 467 6.73 -3.94 2.25
CA SER A 467 5.87 -4.11 1.07
C SER A 467 6.68 -4.70 -0.08
N GLU A 468 5.99 -5.26 -1.08
CA GLU A 468 6.63 -5.90 -2.25
C GLU A 468 7.50 -4.93 -3.06
N GLN A 469 7.20 -3.62 -3.02
CA GLN A 469 7.93 -2.57 -3.74
C GLN A 469 9.33 -2.28 -3.17
N ALA A 470 9.75 -2.93 -2.07
CA ALA A 470 11.11 -2.74 -1.56
C ALA A 470 12.17 -3.14 -2.59
N GLU A 471 11.88 -4.10 -3.47
CA GLU A 471 12.78 -4.54 -4.54
C GLU A 471 13.05 -3.45 -5.59
N SER A 472 12.18 -2.44 -5.68
CA SER A 472 12.17 -1.47 -6.78
C SER A 472 13.34 -0.49 -6.73
N ILE A 473 14.14 -0.47 -5.65
CA ILE A 473 15.29 0.44 -5.55
C ILE A 473 16.54 -0.25 -5.02
N GLY A 474 17.63 -0.12 -5.79
CA GLY A 474 18.94 -0.67 -5.46
C GLY A 474 19.86 0.30 -4.71
N ARG A 475 19.31 1.34 -4.04
CA ARG A 475 20.08 2.27 -3.22
C ARG A 475 19.26 2.88 -2.07
N ILE A 476 19.95 3.43 -1.09
CA ILE A 476 19.39 4.32 -0.06
C ILE A 476 19.45 5.75 -0.62
N ASP A 477 18.32 6.46 -0.63
CA ASP A 477 18.22 7.84 -1.11
C ASP A 477 18.21 8.83 0.06
N THR A 478 18.30 10.13 -0.21
CA THR A 478 17.89 11.15 0.77
C THR A 478 16.38 11.40 0.68
N VAL A 479 15.76 11.92 1.74
CA VAL A 479 14.37 12.39 1.70
C VAL A 479 14.17 13.39 0.56
N LYS A 480 15.15 14.28 0.34
CA LYS A 480 15.14 15.24 -0.75
C LYS A 480 15.10 14.60 -2.14
N ASP A 481 15.83 13.51 -2.34
CA ASP A 481 15.79 12.78 -3.61
C ASP A 481 14.42 12.14 -3.86
N VAL A 482 13.77 11.62 -2.81
CA VAL A 482 12.38 11.13 -2.88
C VAL A 482 11.44 12.26 -3.33
N PHE A 483 11.53 13.46 -2.73
CA PHE A 483 10.67 14.58 -3.12
C PHE A 483 10.90 15.01 -4.57
N ARG A 484 12.17 15.12 -4.98
CA ARG A 484 12.53 15.48 -6.35
C ARG A 484 11.93 14.51 -7.37
N GLU A 485 11.94 13.21 -7.09
CA GLU A 485 11.37 12.18 -7.97
C GLU A 485 9.88 12.42 -8.28
N PHE A 486 9.10 12.91 -7.31
CA PHE A 486 7.67 13.12 -7.46
C PHE A 486 7.32 14.50 -8.08
N GLU A 487 8.26 15.45 -8.06
CA GLU A 487 8.11 16.79 -8.63
C GLU A 487 8.50 16.87 -10.11
N THR A 488 9.53 16.11 -10.52
CA THR A 488 9.99 16.00 -11.93
C THR A 488 9.09 15.08 -12.72
#